data_AF-A0A4R4TNU0-F1
#
_entry.id   AF-A0A4R4TNU0-F1
#
_cell.length_a   1.000
_cell.length_b   1.000
_cell.length_c   1.000
_cell.angle_alpha   90.00
_cell.angle_beta   90.00
_cell.angle_gamma   90.00
#
_symmetry.space_group_name_H-M   'P 1'
#
loop_
_entity.id
_entity.type
_entity.pdbx_description
1 polymer ?
#
loop_
_entity_poly.entity_id
_entity_poly.type
_entity_poly.pdbx_seq_one_letter_code
_entity_poly.pdbx_strand_id
1 'polypeptide(L)' 'DLIVSPDDEVHFLEVNVAPGMTETSLFPRAISGAGLDLGEVCRDLLLSHTP' A
#
# COMPACT_ATOMS: atom_id res chain seq x y z
N ASP A 1 5.55 3.37 6.18
CA ASP A 1 6.74 2.50 6.33
C ASP A 1 7.16 2.43 7.77
N LEU A 2 7.46 1.22 8.24
CA LEU A 2 7.71 0.90 9.64
C LEU A 2 8.98 0.04 9.75
N ILE A 3 9.66 0.12 10.90
CA ILE A 3 10.69 -0.84 11.31
C ILE A 3 10.19 -1.55 12.56
N VAL A 4 10.28 -2.88 12.59
CA VAL A 4 10.06 -3.68 13.79
C VAL A 4 11.41 -4.05 14.37
N SER A 5 11.68 -3.64 15.62
CA SER A 5 12.93 -3.95 16.32
C SER A 5 12.95 -5.40 16.83
N PRO A 6 14.11 -5.95 17.22
CA PRO A 6 14.19 -7.26 17.86
C PRO A 6 13.43 -7.39 19.19
N ASP A 7 13.12 -6.26 19.82
CA ASP A 7 12.38 -6.17 21.09
C ASP A 7 10.86 -5.97 20.85
N ASP A 8 10.38 -6.29 19.64
CA ASP A 8 8.97 -6.14 19.19
C ASP A 8 8.43 -4.69 19.19
N GLU A 9 9.32 -3.69 19.21
CA GLU A 9 8.92 -2.28 19.11
C GLU A 9 8.72 -1.87 17.64
N VAL A 10 7.61 -1.16 17.35
CA VAL A 10 7.30 -0.65 16.01
C VAL A 10 7.65 0.83 15.92
N HIS A 11 8.62 1.15 15.08
CA HIS A 11 9.02 2.54 14.79
C HIS A 11 8.40 3.03 13.48
N PHE A 12 7.68 4.15 13.55
CA PHE A 12 7.18 4.85 12.37
C PHE A 12 8.33 5.58 11.65
N LEU A 13 8.44 5.38 10.33
CA LEU A 13 9.38 6.14 9.51
C LEU A 13 8.67 7.27 8.77
N GLU A 14 7.72 6.90 7.91
CA GLU A 14 6.99 7.83 7.05
C GLU A 14 5.68 7.21 6.54
N VAL A 15 4.89 8.04 5.87
CA VAL A 15 3.73 7.61 5.10
C VAL A 15 3.89 8.04 3.65
N ASN A 16 3.69 7.10 2.73
CA ASN A 16 3.67 7.37 1.30
C ASN A 16 2.23 7.67 0.88
N VAL A 17 1.86 8.96 0.88
CA VAL A 17 0.50 9.42 0.52
C VAL A 17 0.11 8.94 -0.88
N ALA A 18 1.04 9.03 -1.83
CA ALA A 18 0.94 8.42 -3.15
C ALA A 18 2.09 7.41 -3.30
N PRO A 19 1.82 6.10 -3.17
CA PRO A 19 2.86 5.09 -3.26
C PRO A 19 3.32 4.90 -4.72
N GLY A 20 4.49 4.27 -4.89
CA GLY A 20 4.95 3.83 -6.21
C GLY A 20 4.00 2.81 -6.84
N MET A 21 3.78 2.92 -8.15
CA MET A 21 2.80 2.12 -8.91
C MET A 21 3.42 1.26 -10.02
N THR A 22 4.76 1.11 -10.05
CA THR A 22 5.43 0.25 -11.03
C THR A 22 5.37 -1.22 -10.61
N GLU A 23 5.68 -2.14 -11.54
CA GLU A 23 5.66 -3.60 -11.29
C GLU A 23 6.49 -4.03 -10.07
N THR A 24 7.62 -3.37 -9.82
CA THR A 24 8.50 -3.68 -8.69
C THR A 24 8.17 -2.92 -7.40
N SER A 25 7.20 -1.99 -7.44
CA SER A 25 6.78 -1.21 -6.28
C SER A 25 6.06 -2.07 -5.24
N LEU A 26 6.19 -1.71 -3.96
CA LEU A 26 5.63 -2.48 -2.85
C LEU A 26 4.10 -2.52 -2.85
N PHE A 27 3.43 -1.42 -3.19
CA PHE A 27 1.97 -1.32 -3.12
C PHE A 27 1.26 -2.25 -4.13
N PRO A 28 1.57 -2.22 -5.44
CA PRO A 28 1.03 -3.20 -6.40
C PRO A 28 1.30 -4.65 -6.00
N ARG A 29 2.51 -4.95 -5.51
CA ARG A 29 2.90 -6.30 -5.08
C ARG A 29 2.11 -6.76 -3.85
N ALA A 30 1.84 -5.88 -2.89
CA ALA A 30 1.07 -6.20 -1.69
C ALA A 30 -0.41 -6.49 -2.03
N ILE A 31 -1.00 -5.73 -2.95
CA ILE A 31 -2.36 -5.98 -3.47
C ILE A 31 -2.45 -7.38 -4.08
N SER A 32 -1.55 -7.71 -5.01
CA SER A 32 -1.52 -9.03 -5.64
C SER A 32 -1.26 -10.15 -4.61
N GLY A 33 -0.38 -9.91 -3.63
CA GLY A 33 -0.09 -10.85 -2.54
C GLY A 33 -1.29 -11.11 -1.63
N ALA A 34 -2.22 -10.15 -1.52
CA ALA A 34 -3.50 -10.30 -0.83
C ALA A 34 -4.58 -10.97 -1.70
N GLY A 35 -4.26 -11.33 -2.95
CA GLY A 35 -5.23 -11.91 -3.89
C GLY A 35 -6.23 -10.91 -4.46
N LEU A 36 -5.93 -9.62 -4.37
CA LEU A 36 -6.77 -8.54 -4.89
C LEU A 36 -6.30 -8.12 -6.30
N ASP A 37 -7.23 -7.59 -7.10
CA ASP A 37 -6.91 -6.99 -8.39
C ASP A 37 -6.58 -5.49 -8.24
N LEU A 38 -5.47 -5.06 -8.82
CA LEU A 38 -5.00 -3.68 -8.74
C LEU A 38 -5.97 -2.70 -9.44
N GLY A 39 -6.57 -3.11 -10.56
CA GLY A 39 -7.53 -2.29 -11.28
C GLY A 39 -8.80 -2.06 -10.48
N GLU A 40 -9.29 -3.10 -9.80
CA GLU A 40 -10.44 -3.00 -8.89
C GLU A 40 -10.17 -2.08 -7.71
N VAL A 41 -9.02 -2.22 -7.04
CA VAL A 41 -8.66 -1.33 -5.93
C VAL A 41 -8.54 0.12 -6.38
N CYS A 42 -7.90 0.38 -7.52
CA CYS A 42 -7.80 1.73 -8.09
C CYS A 42 -9.17 2.31 -8.46
N ARG A 43 -10.06 1.51 -9.05
CA ARG A 43 -11.44 1.92 -9.36
C ARG A 43 -12.19 2.29 -8.08
N ASP A 44 -12.08 1.48 -7.04
CA ASP A 44 -12.78 1.71 -5.78
C ASP A 44 -12.27 2.98 -5.09
N LEU A 45 -10.98 3.29 -5.16
CA LEU A 45 -10.41 4.56 -4.69
C LEU A 45 -10.94 5.78 -5.44
N LEU A 46 -11.16 5.68 -6.76
CA LEU A 46 -11.78 6.75 -7.55
C LEU A 46 -13.23 6.98 -7.14
N LEU A 47 -13.99 5.89 -6.97
CA LEU A 47 -15.38 5.94 -6.53
C LEU A 47 -15.52 6.47 -5.10
N SER A 48 -14.58 6.16 -4.21
CA SER A 48 -14.59 6.66 -2.83
C SER A 48 -14.30 8.16 -2.70
N HIS A 49 -13.71 8.77 -3.74
CA HIS A 49 -13.42 10.21 -3.82
C HIS A 49 -14.34 10.94 -4.80
N THR A 50 -15.43 10.30 -5.23
CA THR A 50 -16.50 10.96 -5.97
C THR A 50 -17.47 11.61 -4.98
N PRO A 51 -17.75 12.93 -5.06
CA PRO A 51 -18.75 13.57 -4.21
C PRO A 51 -20.17 13.00 -4.43
#